data_AF-A0A2U3HXN1-F1
#
_entry.id   AF-A0A2U3HXN1-F1
#
_cell.length_a   1.000
_cell.length_b   1.000
_cell.length_c   1.000
_cell.angle_alpha   90.00
_cell.angle_beta   90.00
_cell.angle_gamma   90.00
#
_symmetry.space_group_name_H-M   'P 1'
#
loop_
_entity.id
_entity.type
_entity.pdbx_description
1 polymer ?
#
loop_
_entity_poly.entity_id
_entity_poly.type
_entity_poly.pdbx_seq_one_letter_code
_entity_poly.pdbx_strand_id
1 'polypeptide(L)' 'LDTYLGDAKFYMDHMLDRTEAGTEAIPGIQKWVIPCNWKFAAEQFCSDM' A
#
# COMPACT_ATOMS: atom_id res chain seq x y z
N LEU A 1 8.67 10.45 -8.42
CA LEU A 1 8.19 9.23 -7.72
C LEU A 1 8.93 8.00 -8.23
N ASP A 2 9.10 7.85 -9.54
CA ASP A 2 9.75 6.69 -10.16
C ASP A 2 11.09 6.28 -9.51
N THR A 3 12.03 7.23 -9.37
CA THR A 3 13.34 7.00 -8.73
C THR A 3 13.24 6.63 -7.24
N TYR A 4 12.22 7.14 -6.55
CA TYR A 4 12.02 6.85 -5.11
C TYR A 4 11.44 5.45 -4.90
N LEU A 5 10.47 5.05 -5.74
CA LEU A 5 9.89 3.70 -5.66
C LEU A 5 10.88 2.64 -6.13
N GLY A 6 11.67 2.94 -7.17
CA GLY A 6 12.69 2.02 -7.67
C GLY A 6 12.12 0.62 -7.91
N ASP A 7 12.78 -0.38 -7.33
CA ASP A 7 12.41 -1.80 -7.48
C ASP A 7 11.12 -2.18 -6.72
N ALA A 8 10.62 -1.33 -5.81
CA ALA A 8 9.34 -1.57 -5.15
C ALA A 8 8.17 -1.62 -6.15
N LYS A 9 8.31 -0.98 -7.33
CA LYS A 9 7.32 -1.02 -8.41
C LYS A 9 6.98 -2.45 -8.83
N PHE A 10 7.98 -3.33 -8.91
CA PHE A 10 7.76 -4.75 -9.23
C PHE A 10 6.71 -5.40 -8.32
N TYR A 11 6.76 -5.11 -7.01
CA TYR A 11 5.79 -5.64 -6.05
C TYR A 11 4.44 -4.92 -6.11
N MET A 12 4.44 -3.61 -6.40
CA MET A 12 3.20 -2.84 -6.56
C MET A 12 2.37 -3.32 -7.77
N ASP A 13 3.04 -3.68 -8.86
CA ASP A 13 2.40 -4.16 -10.09
C ASP A 13 1.58 -5.44 -9.87
N HIS A 14 1.96 -6.27 -8.88
CA HIS A 14 1.22 -7.50 -8.53
C HIS A 14 -0.24 -7.23 -8.11
N MET A 15 -0.52 -6.03 -7.58
CA MET A 15 -1.88 -5.60 -7.20
C MET A 15 -2.43 -4.56 -8.18
N LEU A 16 -1.64 -3.55 -8.53
CA LEU A 16 -2.15 -2.34 -9.21
C LEU A 16 -2.26 -2.47 -10.72
N ASP A 17 -1.46 -3.34 -11.35
CA ASP A 17 -1.36 -3.45 -12.81
C ASP A 17 -1.54 -4.90 -13.30
N ARG A 18 -2.57 -5.56 -12.77
CA ARG A 18 -2.90 -6.96 -13.11
C ARG A 18 -3.60 -7.09 -14.47
N THR A 19 -4.22 -6.00 -14.95
CA THR A 19 -4.97 -5.94 -16.20
C THR A 19 -4.91 -4.53 -16.77
N GLU A 20 -5.04 -4.41 -18.09
CA GLU A 20 -5.13 -3.13 -18.82
C GLU A 20 -6.28 -2.21 -18.32
N ALA A 21 -7.30 -2.76 -17.65
CA ALA A 21 -8.40 -1.98 -17.09
C ALA A 21 -8.01 -1.21 -15.81
N GLY A 22 -6.84 -1.48 -15.22
CA GLY A 22 -6.37 -0.86 -13.99
C GLY A 22 -7.14 -1.30 -12.73
N THR A 23 -7.12 -0.46 -11.70
CA THR A 23 -7.77 -0.71 -10.40
C THR A 23 -8.70 0.45 -10.02
N GLU A 24 -9.90 0.15 -9.53
CA GLU A 24 -10.82 1.12 -8.92
C GLU A 24 -10.98 0.87 -7.42
N ALA A 25 -11.16 1.95 -6.65
CA ALA A 25 -11.52 1.86 -5.24
C ALA A 25 -13.05 1.87 -5.09
N ILE A 26 -13.59 0.89 -4.36
CA ILE A 26 -15.01 0.89 -4.00
C ILE A 26 -15.31 2.12 -3.13
N PRO A 27 -16.41 2.86 -3.38
CA PRO A 27 -16.73 4.06 -2.60
C PRO A 27 -16.85 3.79 -1.09
N GLY A 28 -16.15 4.58 -0.28
CA GLY A 28 -16.19 4.54 1.19
C GLY A 28 -14.80 4.58 1.81
N ILE A 29 -14.60 5.43 2.83
CA ILE A 29 -13.33 5.50 3.58
C ILE A 29 -13.64 5.36 5.07
N GLN A 30 -13.09 4.33 5.70
CA GLN A 30 -13.19 4.12 7.13
C GLN A 30 -12.09 4.93 7.86
N LYS A 31 -12.45 5.61 8.96
CA LYS A 31 -11.52 6.44 9.75
C LYS A 31 -11.69 6.17 11.24
N TRP A 32 -10.58 5.97 11.97
CA TRP A 32 -10.53 5.83 13.42
C TRP A 32 -9.15 6.26 13.96
N VAL A 33 -9.04 6.43 15.27
CA VAL A 33 -7.78 6.81 15.95
C VAL A 33 -7.23 5.61 16.72
N ILE A 34 -5.95 5.29 16.52
CA ILE A 34 -5.21 4.30 17.31
C ILE A 34 -4.13 5.03 18.12
N PRO A 35 -4.13 4.97 19.46
CA PRO A 35 -3.14 5.66 20.29
C PRO A 35 -1.82 4.87 20.34
N CYS A 36 -1.15 4.75 19.21
CA CYS A 36 0.15 4.08 19.09
C CYS A 36 1.12 4.92 18.24
N ASN A 37 2.41 4.55 18.26
CA ASN A 37 3.33 5.10 17.29
C ASN A 37 3.00 4.57 15.89
N TRP A 38 2.97 5.44 14.89
CA TRP A 38 2.65 5.06 13.51
C TRP A 38 3.63 4.03 12.92
N LYS A 39 4.88 3.99 13.42
CA LYS A 39 5.90 3.03 12.96
C LYS A 39 5.51 1.58 13.25
N PHE A 40 4.69 1.30 14.26
CA PHE A 40 4.24 -0.07 14.55
C PHE A 40 3.42 -0.62 13.38
N ALA A 41 2.40 0.10 12.94
CA ALA A 41 1.59 -0.33 11.79
C ALA A 41 2.40 -0.34 10.49
N ALA A 42 3.31 0.62 10.29
CA ALA A 42 4.15 0.66 9.10
C ALA A 42 5.12 -0.54 9.01
N GLU A 43 5.78 -0.89 10.11
CA GLU A 43 6.75 -2.00 10.14
C GLU A 43 6.07 -3.36 10.07
N GLN A 44 4.91 -3.54 10.73
CA GLN A 44 4.11 -4.76 10.64
C GLN A 44 3.80 -5.12 9.17
N PHE A 45 3.32 -4.16 8.38
CA PHE A 45 3.01 -4.37 6.97
C PHE A 45 4.26 -4.45 6.07
N CYS A 46 5.42 -4.00 6.56
CA CYS A 46 6.68 -4.09 5.82
C CYS A 46 7.25 -5.51 5.86
N SER A 47 7.15 -6.21 7.00
CA SER A 47 7.89 -7.47 7.19
C SER A 47 7.33 -8.48 8.20
N ASP A 48 6.29 -8.17 8.97
CA ASP A 48 5.81 -9.05 10.06
C ASP A 48 4.70 -9.99 9.55
N MET A 49 5.13 -11.12 8.96
CA MET A 49 4.28 -12.19 8.40
C MET A 49 3.79 -13.17 9.48
#